data_AF-A0A6P5EGX9-F1
#
_entry.id   AF-A0A6P5EGX9-F1
#
_cell.length_a   1.000
_cell.length_b   1.000
_cell.length_c   1.000
_cell.angle_alpha   90.00
_cell.angle_beta   90.00
_cell.angle_gamma   90.00
#
_symmetry.space_group_name_H-M   'P 1'
#
loop_
_entity.id
_entity.type
_entity.pdbx_description
1 polymer ?
#
loop_
_entity_poly.entity_id
_entity_poly.type
_entity_poly.pdbx_seq_one_letter_code
_entity_poly.pdbx_strand_id
1 'polypeptide(L)'
;MAASNPLTKILDANRLTGPNFSDWLRNLRIILNSEKIAYILTTPAPELPADDNEEERAAYEKWIDDDNRVRCYMLASMSNELQRQHEHMNSASAILLHLQELYGEQSRSTGYEISKRLFRARMFDGQSVNHHCLKMIEDIEELPKLGLRMDADLQTDLILQSLPDSFSQFIMNFQMNKIQCTLSELLNMLVTAEGTIKGNNGVDLAMEGFILNKRKSK
;
A
#
# COMPACT_ATOMS: atom_id res chain seq x y z
N MET A 1 32.66 26.29 -5.92
CA MET A 1 32.61 24.83 -5.74
C MET A 1 31.49 24.53 -4.75
N ALA A 2 30.44 23.82 -5.16
CA ALA A 2 29.39 23.41 -4.23
C ALA A 2 30.01 22.49 -3.16
N ALA A 3 29.71 22.74 -1.88
CA ALA A 3 30.19 21.90 -0.79
C ALA A 3 29.64 20.47 -0.98
N SER A 4 30.52 19.47 -0.97
CA SER A 4 30.12 18.07 -1.03
C SER A 4 29.23 17.76 0.18
N ASN A 5 28.01 17.28 -0.09
CA ASN A 5 27.09 16.88 0.96
C ASN A 5 27.71 15.71 1.74
N PRO A 6 28.05 15.86 3.03
CA PRO A 6 28.78 14.84 3.79
C PRO A 6 27.98 13.54 3.93
N LEU A 7 26.66 13.60 3.75
CA LEU A 7 25.77 12.43 3.78
C LEU A 7 25.98 11.49 2.59
N THR A 8 26.58 11.95 1.48
CA THR A 8 26.87 11.11 0.31
C THR A 8 27.77 9.92 0.63
N LYS A 9 28.63 10.04 1.65
CA LYS A 9 29.46 8.94 2.16
C LYS A 9 28.65 7.73 2.64
N ILE A 10 27.39 7.93 3.03
CA ILE A 10 26.49 6.84 3.44
C ILE A 10 26.25 5.90 2.25
N LEU A 11 26.13 6.42 1.03
CA LEU A 11 25.91 5.61 -0.17
C LEU A 11 27.16 4.83 -0.58
N ASP A 12 28.34 5.41 -0.39
CA ASP A 12 29.60 4.69 -0.62
C ASP A 12 29.79 3.53 0.36
N ALA A 13 29.43 3.74 1.64
CA ALA A 13 29.52 2.70 2.67
C ALA A 13 28.43 1.63 2.53
N ASN A 14 27.29 1.94 1.89
CA ASN A 14 26.12 1.07 1.79
C ASN A 14 25.65 0.90 0.35
N ARG A 15 26.58 0.56 -0.56
CA ARG A 15 26.27 0.36 -1.97
C ARG A 15 25.22 -0.74 -2.18
N LEU A 16 24.36 -0.58 -3.18
CA LEU A 16 23.38 -1.59 -3.55
C LEU A 16 24.09 -2.82 -4.13
N THR A 17 23.85 -3.98 -3.52
CA THR A 17 24.33 -5.29 -3.98
C THR A 17 23.19 -6.22 -4.42
N GLY A 18 21.94 -5.76 -4.34
CA GLY A 18 20.74 -6.55 -4.58
C GLY A 18 20.01 -6.87 -3.28
N PRO A 19 20.48 -7.85 -2.47
CA PRO A 19 19.79 -8.28 -1.25
C PRO A 19 19.57 -7.18 -0.21
N ASN A 20 20.39 -6.13 -0.22
CA ASN A 20 20.28 -4.99 0.71
C ASN A 20 19.39 -3.84 0.18
N PHE A 21 18.53 -4.11 -0.82
CA PHE A 21 17.70 -3.08 -1.47
C PHE A 21 16.91 -2.21 -0.49
N SER A 22 16.27 -2.79 0.52
CA SER A 22 15.49 -2.04 1.53
C SER A 22 16.36 -1.04 2.31
N ASP A 23 17.54 -1.46 2.75
CA ASP A 23 18.47 -0.60 3.49
C ASP A 23 19.09 0.48 2.59
N TRP A 24 19.45 0.11 1.36
CA TRP A 24 19.95 1.04 0.36
C TRP A 24 18.91 2.11 0.02
N LEU A 25 17.65 1.74 -0.22
CA LEU A 25 16.57 2.67 -0.52
C LEU A 25 16.31 3.63 0.65
N ARG A 26 16.39 3.14 1.90
CA ARG A 26 16.31 3.98 3.10
C ARG A 26 17.44 5.01 3.13
N ASN A 27 18.69 4.58 2.89
CA ASN A 27 19.85 5.46 2.87
C ASN A 27 19.79 6.50 1.74
N LEU A 28 19.35 6.09 0.55
CA LEU A 28 19.12 6.98 -0.58
C LEU A 28 18.10 8.08 -0.23
N ARG A 29 16.94 7.72 0.32
CA ARG A 29 15.90 8.68 0.72
C ARG A 29 16.41 9.73 1.71
N ILE A 30 17.28 9.38 2.65
CA ILE A 30 17.87 10.34 3.60
C ILE A 30 18.62 11.46 2.85
N ILE A 31 19.43 11.08 1.86
CA ILE A 31 20.23 12.04 1.08
C ILE A 31 19.35 12.88 0.18
N LEU A 32 18.41 12.25 -0.54
CA LEU A 32 17.50 12.96 -1.43
C LEU A 32 16.61 13.95 -0.66
N ASN A 33 16.21 13.61 0.57
CA ASN A 33 15.46 14.52 1.45
C ASN A 33 16.32 15.72 1.88
N SER A 34 17.60 15.49 2.21
CA SER A 34 18.52 16.58 2.55
C SER A 34 18.70 17.58 1.39
N GLU A 35 18.56 17.11 0.15
CA GLU A 35 18.66 17.92 -1.07
C GLU A 35 17.31 18.41 -1.61
N LYS A 36 16.20 18.06 -0.95
CA LYS A 36 14.83 18.41 -1.35
C LYS A 36 14.43 17.88 -2.74
N ILE A 37 15.03 16.78 -3.19
CA ILE A 37 14.75 16.14 -4.49
C ILE A 37 14.09 14.75 -4.35
N ALA A 38 13.78 14.32 -3.12
CA ALA A 38 13.14 13.03 -2.86
C ALA A 38 11.76 12.86 -3.53
N TYR A 39 11.08 13.96 -3.85
CA TYR A 39 9.76 13.94 -4.48
C TYR A 39 9.77 13.21 -5.83
N ILE A 40 10.89 13.24 -6.56
CA ILE A 40 11.11 12.51 -7.83
C ILE A 40 10.78 11.02 -7.71
N LEU A 41 11.04 10.40 -6.55
CA LEU A 41 10.76 8.97 -6.35
C LEU A 41 9.27 8.65 -6.19
N THR A 42 8.42 9.67 -5.99
CA THR A 42 7.01 9.51 -5.61
C THR A 42 6.04 10.22 -6.55
N THR A 43 6.50 11.24 -7.28
CA THR A 43 5.69 11.99 -8.23
C THR A 43 5.88 11.43 -9.64
N PRO A 44 4.80 11.29 -10.44
CA PRO A 44 4.94 10.96 -11.85
C PRO A 44 5.69 12.07 -12.59
N ALA A 45 6.24 11.73 -13.76
CA ALA A 45 6.84 12.71 -14.64
C ALA A 45 5.79 13.74 -15.09
N PRO A 46 6.12 15.05 -15.09
CA PRO A 46 5.23 16.07 -15.60
C PRO A 46 5.04 15.91 -17.11
N GLU A 47 3.88 16.34 -17.59
CA GLU A 47 3.61 16.42 -19.03
C GLU A 47 4.44 17.52 -19.67
N LEU A 48 4.77 17.35 -20.95
CA LEU A 48 5.48 18.37 -21.72
C LEU A 48 4.58 19.62 -21.81
N PRO A 49 5.06 20.80 -21.39
CA PRO A 49 4.24 22.01 -21.37
C PRO A 49 3.99 22.57 -22.77
N ALA A 50 2.92 23.36 -22.90
CA ALA A 50 2.64 24.13 -24.11
C ALA A 50 3.70 25.23 -24.31
N ASP A 51 3.93 25.63 -25.57
CA ASP A 51 5.07 26.49 -25.91
C ASP A 51 5.01 27.90 -25.27
N ASP A 52 3.83 28.36 -24.90
CA ASP A 52 3.55 29.71 -24.39
C ASP A 52 3.60 29.84 -22.86
N ASN A 53 3.74 28.75 -22.10
CA ASN A 53 3.74 28.78 -20.64
C ASN A 53 5.14 28.64 -20.03
N GLU A 54 5.77 29.79 -19.78
CA GLU A 54 7.15 29.88 -19.28
C GLU A 54 7.31 29.30 -17.85
N GLU A 55 6.30 29.44 -16.99
CA GLU A 55 6.33 28.90 -15.62
C GLU A 55 6.26 27.37 -15.62
N GLU A 56 5.40 26.78 -16.45
CA GLU A 56 5.32 25.32 -16.60
C GLU A 56 6.58 24.74 -17.24
N ARG A 57 7.19 25.45 -18.20
CA ARG A 57 8.49 25.10 -18.79
C ARG A 57 9.60 25.06 -17.75
N ALA A 58 9.70 26.09 -16.92
CA ALA A 58 10.69 26.14 -15.85
C ALA A 58 10.50 25.00 -14.82
N ALA A 59 9.24 24.67 -14.48
CA ALA A 59 8.94 23.56 -13.59
C ALA A 59 9.30 22.20 -14.21
N TYR A 60 9.02 22.00 -15.51
CA TYR A 60 9.39 20.81 -16.26
C TYR A 60 10.91 20.62 -16.33
N GLU A 61 11.65 21.66 -16.72
CA GLU A 61 13.11 21.63 -16.79
C GLU A 61 13.75 21.33 -15.43
N LYS A 62 13.23 21.96 -14.37
CA LYS A 62 13.65 21.67 -12.99
C LYS A 62 13.40 20.20 -12.64
N TRP A 63 12.24 19.65 -13.01
CA TRP A 63 11.94 18.24 -12.75
C TRP A 63 12.92 17.31 -13.47
N ILE A 64 13.25 17.62 -14.73
CA ILE A 64 14.23 16.84 -15.50
C ILE A 64 15.63 16.92 -14.87
N ASP A 65 16.08 18.09 -14.41
CA ASP A 65 17.36 18.23 -13.71
C ASP A 65 17.36 17.43 -12.39
N ASP A 66 16.31 17.54 -11.60
CA ASP A 66 16.19 16.80 -10.34
C ASP A 66 16.11 15.27 -10.60
N ASP A 67 15.40 14.79 -11.63
CA ASP A 67 15.40 13.37 -12.02
C ASP A 67 16.80 12.89 -12.45
N ASN A 68 17.50 13.68 -13.25
CA ASN A 68 18.88 13.40 -13.64
C ASN A 68 19.80 13.28 -12.41
N ARG A 69 19.65 14.17 -11.42
CA ARG A 69 20.43 14.13 -10.18
C ARG A 69 20.11 12.88 -9.35
N VAL A 70 18.84 12.54 -9.19
CA VAL A 70 18.45 11.30 -8.49
C VAL A 70 19.00 10.08 -9.21
N ARG A 71 18.93 10.04 -10.55
CA ARG A 71 19.50 8.95 -11.36
C ARG A 71 21.01 8.81 -11.13
N CYS A 72 21.74 9.92 -11.10
CA CYS A 72 23.17 9.93 -10.77
C CYS A 72 23.44 9.35 -9.38
N TYR A 73 22.67 9.74 -8.36
CA TYR A 73 22.79 9.16 -7.02
C TYR A 73 22.53 7.67 -6.99
N MET A 74 21.50 7.21 -7.70
CA MET A 74 21.18 5.80 -7.80
C MET A 74 22.33 5.02 -8.43
N LEU A 75 22.79 5.42 -9.62
CA LEU A 75 23.88 4.74 -10.34
C LEU A 75 25.20 4.76 -9.57
N ALA A 76 25.56 5.89 -8.95
CA ALA A 76 26.81 6.02 -8.19
C ALA A 76 26.83 5.18 -6.90
N SER A 77 25.64 4.89 -6.35
CA SER A 77 25.47 4.12 -5.12
C SER A 77 25.23 2.63 -5.34
N MET A 78 25.42 2.15 -6.56
CA MET A 78 25.31 0.73 -6.90
C MET A 78 26.68 0.04 -6.90
N SER A 79 26.66 -1.29 -6.82
CA SER A 79 27.77 -2.11 -7.28
C SER A 79 27.98 -1.93 -8.79
N ASN A 80 29.22 -2.12 -9.27
CA ASN A 80 29.56 -1.95 -10.69
C ASN A 80 28.72 -2.84 -11.61
N GLU A 81 28.28 -4.00 -11.13
CA GLU A 81 27.43 -4.89 -11.91
C GLU A 81 26.04 -4.31 -12.12
N LEU A 82 25.38 -3.88 -11.04
CA LEU A 82 24.08 -3.23 -11.12
C LEU A 82 24.14 -1.91 -11.88
N GLN A 83 25.21 -1.14 -11.70
CA GLN A 83 25.39 0.12 -12.43
C GLN A 83 25.36 -0.12 -13.96
N ARG A 84 26.11 -1.10 -14.47
CA ARG A 84 26.13 -1.45 -15.90
C ARG A 84 24.77 -1.94 -16.41
N GLN A 85 23.99 -2.63 -15.58
CA GLN A 85 22.66 -3.10 -15.97
C GLN A 85 21.63 -1.96 -16.10
N HIS A 86 21.85 -0.82 -15.41
CA HIS A 86 20.85 0.25 -15.30
C HIS A 86 21.29 1.57 -15.96
N GLU A 87 22.51 1.66 -16.51
CA GLU A 87 23.06 2.92 -17.06
C GLU A 87 22.31 3.49 -18.27
N HIS A 88 21.54 2.65 -18.97
CA HIS A 88 20.74 3.05 -20.13
C HIS A 88 19.27 3.35 -19.81
N MET A 89 18.86 3.27 -18.54
CA MET A 89 17.51 3.62 -18.13
C MET A 89 17.36 5.14 -18.02
N ASN A 90 16.32 5.69 -18.66
CA ASN A 90 16.19 7.13 -18.91
C ASN A 90 15.73 7.94 -17.69
N SER A 91 15.20 7.31 -16.63
CA SER A 91 14.68 8.02 -15.45
C SER A 91 15.01 7.31 -14.15
N ALA A 92 15.04 8.06 -13.06
CA ALA A 92 15.18 7.49 -11.72
C ALA A 92 14.00 6.55 -11.38
N SER A 93 12.79 6.88 -11.85
CA SER A 93 11.60 6.06 -11.67
C SER A 93 11.71 4.70 -12.36
N ALA A 94 12.24 4.62 -13.59
CA ALA A 94 12.43 3.37 -14.32
C ALA A 94 13.43 2.45 -13.59
N ILE A 95 14.55 3.01 -13.12
CA ILE A 95 15.53 2.27 -12.33
C ILE A 95 14.90 1.76 -11.04
N LEU A 96 14.17 2.61 -10.31
CA LEU A 96 13.58 2.22 -9.02
C LEU A 96 12.57 1.09 -9.19
N LEU A 97 11.70 1.17 -10.20
CA LEU A 97 10.70 0.14 -10.50
C LEU A 97 11.36 -1.20 -10.81
N HIS A 98 12.38 -1.20 -11.67
CA HIS A 98 13.10 -2.43 -12.03
C HIS A 98 13.83 -3.05 -10.84
N LEU A 99 14.50 -2.24 -10.01
CA LEU A 99 15.15 -2.74 -8.79
C LEU A 99 14.15 -3.27 -7.77
N GLN A 100 12.98 -2.63 -7.66
CA GLN A 100 11.91 -3.10 -6.80
C GLN A 100 11.32 -4.43 -7.30
N GLU A 101 11.25 -4.65 -8.61
CA GLU A 101 10.85 -5.92 -9.20
C GLU A 101 11.87 -7.04 -8.89
N LEU A 102 13.16 -6.77 -9.04
CA LEU A 102 14.23 -7.75 -8.84
C LEU A 102 14.55 -8.04 -7.37
N TYR A 103 14.63 -6.99 -6.56
CA TYR A 103 15.18 -7.01 -5.20
C TYR A 103 14.23 -6.50 -4.13
N GLY A 104 13.01 -6.11 -4.50
CA GLY A 104 11.93 -5.96 -3.55
C GLY A 104 11.48 -7.31 -2.98
N GLU A 105 12.40 -8.27 -2.79
CA GLU A 105 12.21 -9.67 -2.43
C GLU A 105 11.32 -9.85 -1.19
N GLN A 106 11.34 -8.86 -0.29
CA GLN A 106 10.42 -8.78 0.84
C GLN A 106 8.97 -8.50 0.39
N SER A 107 8.73 -7.65 -0.61
CA SER A 107 7.39 -7.33 -1.12
C SER A 107 6.70 -8.47 -1.86
N ARG A 108 7.42 -9.27 -2.67
CA ARG A 108 6.78 -10.35 -3.43
C ARG A 108 6.46 -11.56 -2.56
N SER A 109 7.40 -11.97 -1.71
CA SER A 109 7.20 -13.07 -0.77
C SER A 109 6.21 -12.71 0.33
N THR A 110 6.30 -11.49 0.91
CA THR A 110 5.33 -10.99 1.89
C THR A 110 3.95 -10.81 1.25
N GLY A 111 3.88 -10.25 0.04
CA GLY A 111 2.61 -10.11 -0.69
C GLY A 111 1.96 -11.46 -1.00
N TYR A 112 2.76 -12.47 -1.35
CA TYR A 112 2.28 -13.84 -1.49
C TYR A 112 1.75 -14.41 -0.17
N GLU A 113 2.47 -14.26 0.93
CA GLU A 113 2.03 -14.79 2.24
C GLU A 113 0.80 -14.06 2.80
N ILE A 114 0.70 -12.73 2.65
CA ILE A 114 -0.50 -11.96 3.01
C ILE A 114 -1.68 -12.42 2.15
N SER A 115 -1.53 -12.49 0.83
CA SER A 115 -2.59 -12.97 -0.07
C SER A 115 -3.02 -14.39 0.31
N LYS A 116 -2.07 -15.28 0.58
CA LYS A 116 -2.35 -16.65 1.00
C LYS A 116 -3.10 -16.71 2.33
N ARG A 117 -2.74 -15.88 3.33
CA ARG A 117 -3.50 -15.78 4.59
C ARG A 117 -4.91 -15.26 4.35
N LEU A 118 -5.06 -14.17 3.60
CA LEU A 118 -6.33 -13.49 3.36
C LEU A 118 -7.33 -14.39 2.62
N PHE A 119 -6.92 -14.98 1.48
CA PHE A 119 -7.82 -15.80 0.65
C PHE A 119 -8.17 -17.15 1.31
N ARG A 120 -7.30 -17.65 2.19
CA ARG A 120 -7.53 -18.90 2.94
C ARG A 120 -8.11 -18.67 4.34
N ALA A 121 -8.33 -17.42 4.75
CA ALA A 121 -8.90 -17.11 6.05
C ALA A 121 -10.28 -17.73 6.16
N ARG A 122 -10.48 -18.55 7.19
CA ARG A 122 -11.77 -19.15 7.55
C ARG A 122 -11.90 -19.11 9.06
N MET A 123 -12.99 -18.55 9.53
CA MET A 123 -13.39 -18.55 10.92
C MET A 123 -14.23 -19.80 11.21
N PHE A 124 -14.04 -20.38 12.39
CA PHE A 124 -14.85 -21.51 12.87
C PHE A 124 -15.81 -21.06 13.98
N ASP A 125 -16.89 -21.82 14.19
CA ASP A 125 -17.88 -21.51 15.22
C ASP A 125 -17.25 -21.46 16.62
N GLY A 126 -17.55 -20.40 17.36
CA GLY A 126 -17.00 -20.15 18.70
C GLY A 126 -15.68 -19.36 18.74
N GLN A 127 -15.02 -19.15 17.60
CA GLN A 127 -13.92 -18.18 17.51
C GLN A 127 -14.46 -16.75 17.69
N SER A 128 -13.62 -15.82 18.17
CA SER A 128 -14.01 -14.40 18.26
C SER A 128 -14.05 -13.75 16.88
N VAL A 129 -15.23 -13.27 16.49
CA VAL A 129 -15.42 -12.48 15.26
C VAL A 129 -14.52 -11.25 15.23
N ASN A 130 -14.45 -10.53 16.35
CA ASN A 130 -13.63 -9.32 16.47
C ASN A 130 -12.16 -9.60 16.13
N HIS A 131 -11.58 -10.64 16.76
CA HIS A 131 -10.19 -10.99 16.54
C HIS A 131 -9.93 -11.44 15.09
N HIS A 132 -10.81 -12.27 14.54
CA HIS A 132 -10.70 -12.75 13.16
C HIS A 132 -10.76 -11.61 12.14
N CYS A 133 -11.76 -10.74 12.25
CA CYS A 133 -11.93 -9.62 11.34
C CYS A 133 -10.78 -8.61 11.44
N LEU A 134 -10.29 -8.28 12.64
CA LEU A 134 -9.15 -7.38 12.81
C LEU A 134 -7.90 -7.91 12.09
N LYS A 135 -7.63 -9.21 12.16
CA LYS A 135 -6.50 -9.82 11.46
C LYS A 135 -6.64 -9.74 9.94
N MET A 136 -7.84 -9.95 9.41
CA MET A 136 -8.09 -9.79 7.97
C MET A 136 -7.98 -8.33 7.52
N ILE A 137 -8.46 -7.38 8.34
CA ILE A 137 -8.33 -5.94 8.07
C ILE A 137 -6.86 -5.53 8.05
N GLU A 138 -6.06 -6.01 9.01
CA GLU A 138 -4.61 -5.80 9.04
C GLU A 138 -3.94 -6.29 7.75
N ASP A 139 -4.23 -7.54 7.32
CA ASP A 139 -3.73 -8.09 6.06
C ASP A 139 -4.17 -7.24 4.85
N ILE A 140 -5.42 -6.75 4.81
CA ILE A 140 -5.94 -5.88 3.74
C ILE A 140 -5.20 -4.53 3.71
N GLU A 141 -4.95 -3.92 4.88
CA GLU A 141 -4.25 -2.64 5.01
C GLU A 141 -2.74 -2.74 4.71
N GLU A 142 -2.15 -3.93 4.78
CA GLU A 142 -0.76 -4.18 4.38
C GLU A 142 -0.58 -4.28 2.86
N LEU A 143 -1.57 -4.76 2.11
CA LEU A 143 -1.46 -4.95 0.65
C LEU A 143 -1.10 -3.65 -0.12
N PRO A 144 -1.71 -2.48 0.14
CA PRO A 144 -1.34 -1.23 -0.53
C PRO A 144 0.10 -0.81 -0.29
N LYS A 145 0.67 -1.14 0.88
CA LYS A 145 2.08 -0.85 1.22
C LYS A 145 3.05 -1.64 0.32
N LEU A 146 2.57 -2.73 -0.29
CA LEU A 146 3.30 -3.57 -1.23
C LEU A 146 2.94 -3.29 -2.70
N GLY A 147 2.17 -2.24 -2.97
CA GLY A 147 1.70 -1.91 -4.32
C GLY A 147 0.55 -2.79 -4.83
N LEU A 148 -0.03 -3.64 -3.98
CA LEU A 148 -1.17 -4.48 -4.32
C LEU A 148 -2.46 -3.74 -3.92
N ARG A 149 -3.25 -3.36 -4.91
CA ARG A 149 -4.55 -2.69 -4.70
C ARG A 149 -5.68 -3.71 -4.74
N MET A 150 -6.61 -3.59 -3.79
CA MET A 150 -7.81 -4.40 -3.72
C MET A 150 -9.03 -3.47 -3.71
N ASP A 151 -10.02 -3.79 -4.53
CA ASP A 151 -11.29 -3.05 -4.57
C ASP A 151 -12.04 -3.16 -3.23
N ALA A 152 -12.74 -2.10 -2.83
CA ALA A 152 -13.42 -2.02 -1.54
C ALA A 152 -14.55 -3.05 -1.38
N ASP A 153 -15.26 -3.38 -2.46
CA ASP A 153 -16.30 -4.40 -2.44
C ASP A 153 -15.67 -5.78 -2.25
N LEU A 154 -14.54 -6.05 -2.93
CA LEU A 154 -13.80 -7.30 -2.76
C LEU A 154 -13.24 -7.47 -1.34
N GLN A 155 -12.75 -6.39 -0.71
CA GLN A 155 -12.29 -6.43 0.69
C GLN A 155 -13.43 -6.85 1.63
N THR A 156 -14.62 -6.28 1.43
CA THR A 156 -15.83 -6.60 2.19
C THR A 156 -16.26 -8.06 1.97
N ASP A 157 -16.32 -8.48 0.71
CA ASP A 157 -16.72 -9.83 0.32
C ASP A 157 -15.79 -10.90 0.90
N LEU A 158 -14.48 -10.66 0.91
CA LEU A 158 -13.52 -11.61 1.49
C LEU A 158 -13.74 -11.82 2.99
N ILE A 159 -14.03 -10.75 3.75
CA ILE A 159 -14.35 -10.87 5.17
C ILE A 159 -15.65 -11.66 5.34
N LEU A 160 -16.71 -11.32 4.60
CA LEU A 160 -17.99 -12.03 4.69
C LEU A 160 -17.88 -13.52 4.34
N GLN A 161 -17.13 -13.87 3.28
CA GLN A 161 -16.89 -15.25 2.85
C GLN A 161 -16.05 -16.07 3.84
N SER A 162 -15.31 -15.41 4.73
CA SER A 162 -14.48 -16.08 5.72
C SER A 162 -15.27 -16.55 6.96
N LEU A 163 -16.50 -16.05 7.15
CA LEU A 163 -17.31 -16.33 8.34
C LEU A 163 -17.97 -17.71 8.25
N PRO A 164 -18.27 -18.36 9.40
CA PRO A 164 -18.99 -19.63 9.44
C PRO A 164 -20.48 -19.46 9.11
N ASP A 165 -21.16 -20.57 8.82
CA ASP A 165 -22.58 -20.60 8.42
C ASP A 165 -23.52 -20.00 9.48
N SER A 166 -23.10 -19.91 10.74
CA SER A 166 -23.84 -19.21 11.80
C SER A 166 -24.08 -17.72 11.49
N PHE A 167 -23.30 -17.12 10.58
CA PHE A 167 -23.48 -15.74 10.10
C PHE A 167 -24.28 -15.65 8.79
N SER A 168 -24.76 -16.76 8.23
CA SER A 168 -25.48 -16.78 6.94
C SER A 168 -26.65 -15.79 6.88
N GLN A 169 -27.46 -15.68 7.94
CA GLN A 169 -28.56 -14.71 8.01
C GLN A 169 -28.08 -13.26 7.95
N PHE A 170 -26.97 -12.94 8.64
CA PHE A 170 -26.36 -11.61 8.57
C PHE A 170 -25.90 -11.30 7.14
N ILE A 171 -25.20 -12.25 6.50
CA ILE A 171 -24.66 -12.09 5.15
C ILE A 171 -25.79 -11.86 4.14
N MET A 172 -26.86 -12.67 4.20
CA MET A 172 -28.03 -12.50 3.34
C MET A 172 -28.65 -11.10 3.52
N ASN A 173 -28.87 -10.68 4.77
CA ASN A 173 -29.43 -9.36 5.07
C ASN A 173 -28.51 -8.22 4.60
N PHE A 174 -27.20 -8.36 4.77
CA PHE A 174 -26.21 -7.39 4.33
C PHE A 174 -26.26 -7.21 2.79
N GLN A 175 -26.28 -8.33 2.06
CA GLN A 175 -26.35 -8.34 0.59
C GLN A 175 -27.69 -7.81 0.07
N MET A 176 -28.81 -8.24 0.64
CA MET A 176 -30.16 -7.82 0.23
C MET A 176 -30.36 -6.30 0.40
N ASN A 177 -29.82 -5.73 1.47
CA ASN A 177 -29.92 -4.29 1.73
C ASN A 177 -28.86 -3.44 1.02
N LYS A 178 -27.94 -4.06 0.26
CA LYS A 178 -26.83 -3.39 -0.46
C LYS A 178 -26.09 -2.39 0.43
N ILE A 179 -25.77 -2.81 1.64
CA ILE A 179 -25.16 -1.92 2.63
C ILE A 179 -23.72 -1.61 2.20
N GLN A 180 -23.45 -0.31 2.03
CA GLN A 180 -22.10 0.19 1.83
C GLN A 180 -21.54 0.68 3.16
N CYS A 181 -20.42 0.10 3.55
CA CYS A 181 -19.77 0.42 4.80
C CYS A 181 -18.24 0.34 4.69
N THR A 182 -17.54 0.98 5.62
CA THR A 182 -16.09 0.80 5.80
C THR A 182 -15.80 -0.53 6.49
N LEU A 183 -14.54 -0.99 6.46
CA LEU A 183 -14.13 -2.20 7.18
C LEU A 183 -14.36 -2.08 8.70
N SER A 184 -14.14 -0.90 9.28
CA SER A 184 -14.43 -0.64 10.70
C SER A 184 -15.93 -0.71 11.01
N GLU A 185 -16.77 -0.18 10.12
CA GLU A 185 -18.22 -0.29 10.25
C GLU A 185 -18.68 -1.76 10.15
N LEU A 186 -18.13 -2.52 9.19
CA LEU A 186 -18.40 -3.96 9.05
C LEU A 186 -18.02 -4.74 10.30
N LEU A 187 -16.84 -4.51 10.85
CA LEU A 187 -16.37 -5.11 12.10
C LEU A 187 -17.38 -4.89 13.24
N ASN A 188 -17.83 -3.65 13.44
CA ASN A 188 -18.78 -3.31 14.50
C ASN A 188 -20.14 -4.00 14.31
N MET A 189 -20.63 -4.08 13.07
CA MET A 189 -21.87 -4.81 12.76
C MET A 189 -21.74 -6.30 13.07
N LEU A 190 -20.63 -6.91 12.67
CA LEU A 190 -20.37 -8.33 12.89
C LEU A 190 -20.19 -8.68 14.37
N VAL A 191 -19.52 -7.82 15.15
CA VAL A 191 -19.40 -7.98 16.62
C VAL A 191 -20.77 -7.87 17.30
N THR A 192 -21.62 -6.95 16.84
CA THR A 192 -22.99 -6.83 17.36
C THR A 192 -23.79 -8.09 17.04
N ALA A 193 -23.70 -8.59 15.80
CA ALA A 193 -24.37 -9.82 15.37
C ALA A 193 -23.91 -11.05 16.16
N GLU A 194 -22.61 -11.16 16.46
CA GLU A 194 -22.07 -12.23 17.31
C GLU A 194 -22.75 -12.27 18.69
N GLY A 195 -23.02 -11.10 19.29
CA GLY A 195 -23.73 -10.97 20.55
C GLY A 195 -25.17 -11.48 20.49
N THR A 196 -25.90 -11.15 19.42
CA THR A 196 -27.29 -11.61 19.21
C THR A 196 -27.36 -13.11 18.93
N ILE A 197 -26.43 -13.64 18.14
CA ILE A 197 -26.32 -15.08 17.86
C ILE A 197 -26.09 -15.88 19.14
N LYS A 198 -25.21 -15.41 20.04
CA LYS A 198 -24.96 -16.05 21.34
C LYS A 198 -26.13 -15.89 22.33
N GLY A 199 -26.97 -14.87 22.14
CA GLY A 199 -28.08 -14.49 23.03
C GLY A 199 -29.46 -15.02 22.63
N ASN A 200 -29.57 -15.82 21.56
CA ASN A 200 -30.84 -16.35 21.03
C ASN A 200 -31.87 -15.28 20.60
N ASN A 201 -31.44 -14.03 20.39
CA ASN A 201 -32.27 -12.94 19.87
C ASN A 201 -31.87 -12.62 18.43
N GLY A 202 -32.85 -12.43 17.55
CA GLY A 202 -32.66 -12.40 16.09
C GLY A 202 -31.69 -11.34 15.56
N VAL A 203 -30.97 -11.69 14.48
CA VAL A 203 -29.95 -10.89 13.78
C VAL A 203 -30.50 -9.58 13.18
N ASP A 204 -31.83 -9.48 12.97
CA ASP A 204 -32.50 -8.32 12.37
C ASP A 204 -32.31 -7.01 13.17
N LEU A 205 -32.34 -7.08 14.50
CA LEU A 205 -32.30 -5.88 15.36
C LEU A 205 -30.96 -5.14 15.27
N ALA A 206 -29.85 -5.87 15.05
CA ALA A 206 -28.52 -5.27 14.91
C ALA A 206 -28.39 -4.49 13.60
N MET A 207 -29.00 -5.00 12.52
CA MET A 207 -28.97 -4.38 11.20
C MET A 207 -29.91 -3.18 11.11
N GLU A 208 -31.11 -3.27 11.69
CA GLU A 208 -32.04 -2.14 11.74
C GLU A 208 -31.47 -0.93 12.50
N GLY A 209 -30.82 -1.16 13.64
CA GLY A 209 -30.16 -0.10 14.42
C GLY A 209 -29.08 0.64 13.60
N PHE A 210 -28.32 -0.10 12.80
CA PHE A 210 -27.27 0.50 11.96
C PHE A 210 -27.83 1.26 10.76
N ILE A 211 -28.82 0.71 10.05
CA ILE A 211 -29.51 1.38 8.94
C ILE A 211 -30.15 2.70 9.42
N LEU A 212 -30.77 2.68 10.61
CA LEU A 212 -31.35 3.87 11.22
C LEU A 212 -30.28 4.92 11.58
N ASN A 213 -29.12 4.52 12.09
CA ASN A 213 -28.02 5.44 12.40
C ASN A 213 -27.38 6.06 11.13
N LYS A 214 -27.22 5.30 10.05
CA LYS A 214 -26.75 5.85 8.75
C LYS A 214 -27.75 6.83 8.14
N ARG A 215 -29.05 6.59 8.29
CA ARG A 215 -30.10 7.53 7.85
C ARG A 215 -30.11 8.83 8.64
N LYS A 216 -29.68 8.83 9.91
CA LYS A 216 -29.59 10.02 10.77
C LYS A 216 -28.29 10.81 10.60
N SER A 217 -27.25 10.22 10.02
CA SER A 217 -25.93 10.86 9.81
C SER A 217 -25.73 11.43 8.39
N LYS A 218 -26.76 11.41 7.56
CA LYS A 218 -26.85 12.16 6.29
C LYS A 218 -27.69 13.40 6.50
#